data_AF-A0A831SJ61-F1
#
_entry.id   AF-A0A831SJ61-F1
#
_cell.length_a   1.000
_cell.length_b   1.000
_cell.length_c   1.000
_cell.angle_alpha   90.00
_cell.angle_beta   90.00
_cell.angle_gamma   90.00
#
_symmetry.space_group_name_H-M   'P 1'
#
loop_
_entity.id
_entity.type
_entity.pdbx_description
1 polymer ?
#
loop_
_entity_poly.entity_id
_entity_poly.type
_entity_poly.pdbx_seq_one_letter_code
_entity_poly.pdbx_strand_id
1 'polypeptide(L)'
;TPEATAKTLQEFLEGVLTTGDVEILDLDEELYRNGEWKIKLFGTALGVIEPTYVQVGKATFESISDEEIKEEIADYIIEQMNEEKDTLFILGSGSTLYTIGRKLGIDKTLLGIDAVLNGKLVGKDLNEKGLLSLLNKHRKAKLILSPIGAQGFILGRGNSQLSPEVIRKIGLDNIIVVATPSKLASTPFIRVDTGDRNLDKLFAKKEQIIVIIGYRLMKVIKIQVDNII
;
A
#
# COMPACT_ATOMS: atom_id res chain seq x y z
N THR A 1 -18.11 16.43 -9.16
CA THR A 1 -19.31 16.93 -9.85
C THR A 1 -20.54 16.43 -9.10
N PRO A 2 -21.75 16.96 -9.35
CA PRO A 2 -22.98 16.47 -8.70
C PRO A 2 -23.17 14.95 -8.80
N GLU A 3 -22.81 14.35 -9.93
CA GLU A 3 -22.90 12.90 -10.18
C GLU A 3 -21.91 12.11 -9.33
N ALA A 4 -20.66 12.60 -9.22
CA ALA A 4 -19.66 11.99 -8.36
C ALA A 4 -20.11 12.07 -6.89
N THR A 5 -20.61 13.21 -6.43
CA THR A 5 -21.11 13.38 -5.05
C THR A 5 -22.29 12.45 -4.76
N ALA A 6 -23.23 12.29 -5.69
CA ALA A 6 -24.34 11.36 -5.54
C ALA A 6 -23.86 9.91 -5.39
N LYS A 7 -22.86 9.51 -6.18
CA LYS A 7 -22.23 8.20 -6.09
C LYS A 7 -21.49 7.99 -4.76
N THR A 8 -20.66 8.95 -4.34
CA THR A 8 -19.96 8.91 -3.04
C THR A 8 -20.96 8.78 -1.89
N LEU A 9 -22.06 9.51 -1.94
CA LEU A 9 -23.11 9.44 -0.92
C LEU A 9 -23.81 8.08 -0.92
N GLN A 10 -24.11 7.53 -2.10
CA GLN A 10 -24.70 6.19 -2.23
C GLN A 10 -23.76 5.12 -1.64
N GLU A 11 -22.49 5.12 -2.01
CA GLU A 11 -21.49 4.16 -1.52
C GLU A 11 -21.29 4.29 0.01
N PHE A 12 -21.39 5.50 0.57
CA PHE A 12 -21.39 5.70 2.02
C PHE A 12 -22.63 5.11 2.70
N LEU A 13 -23.82 5.35 2.16
CA LEU A 13 -25.08 4.81 2.70
C LEU A 13 -25.15 3.27 2.61
N GLU A 14 -24.51 2.69 1.59
CA GLU A 14 -24.38 1.23 1.40
C GLU A 14 -23.29 0.61 2.30
N GLY A 15 -22.59 1.41 3.12
CA GLY A 15 -21.54 0.96 4.03
C GLY A 15 -20.22 0.61 3.34
N VAL A 16 -20.05 1.01 2.08
CA VAL A 16 -18.84 0.79 1.28
C VAL A 16 -17.76 1.82 1.64
N LEU A 17 -18.14 3.05 1.95
CA LEU A 17 -17.22 4.11 2.38
C LEU A 17 -17.22 4.27 3.91
N THR A 18 -16.08 4.66 4.45
CA THR A 18 -15.92 4.98 5.87
C THR A 18 -15.77 6.48 6.08
N THR A 19 -15.85 6.94 7.31
CA THR A 19 -15.49 8.30 7.69
C THR A 19 -14.09 8.37 8.29
N GLY A 20 -13.43 9.50 8.16
CA GLY A 20 -12.21 9.81 8.91
C GLY A 20 -11.85 11.29 8.83
N ASP A 21 -10.75 11.66 9.47
CA ASP A 21 -10.32 13.06 9.52
C ASP A 21 -9.85 13.53 8.14
N VAL A 22 -10.45 14.62 7.66
CA VAL A 22 -10.06 15.32 6.43
C VAL A 22 -9.55 16.71 6.78
N GLU A 23 -8.48 17.12 6.12
CA GLU A 23 -7.90 18.45 6.27
C GLU A 23 -8.74 19.48 5.50
N ILE A 24 -9.14 20.54 6.20
CA ILE A 24 -9.73 21.72 5.60
C ILE A 24 -8.58 22.72 5.45
N LEU A 25 -8.28 23.05 4.20
CA LEU A 25 -7.22 23.98 3.84
C LEU A 25 -7.86 25.33 3.48
N ASP A 26 -7.35 26.41 4.06
CA ASP A 26 -7.73 27.78 3.70
C ASP A 26 -6.75 28.33 2.67
N LEU A 27 -7.31 28.90 1.60
CA LEU A 27 -6.57 29.51 0.50
C LEU A 27 -6.81 31.01 0.54
N ASP A 28 -5.72 31.77 0.61
CA ASP A 28 -5.80 33.22 0.47
C ASP A 28 -6.12 33.58 -0.99
N GLU A 29 -7.39 33.91 -1.24
CA GLU A 29 -7.89 34.20 -2.59
C GLU A 29 -7.28 35.47 -3.21
N GLU A 30 -6.87 36.46 -2.41
CA GLU A 30 -6.25 37.69 -2.90
C GLU A 30 -4.82 37.42 -3.37
N LEU A 31 -4.05 36.67 -2.58
CA LEU A 31 -2.71 36.22 -2.99
C LEU A 31 -2.79 35.28 -4.20
N TYR A 32 -3.77 34.38 -4.23
CA TYR A 32 -3.97 33.45 -5.34
C TYR A 32 -4.25 34.18 -6.66
N ARG A 33 -5.09 35.23 -6.65
CA ARG A 33 -5.35 36.07 -7.83
C ARG A 33 -4.11 36.79 -8.33
N ASN A 34 -3.16 37.07 -7.45
CA ASN A 34 -1.89 37.71 -7.78
C ASN A 34 -0.78 36.69 -8.15
N GLY A 35 -1.11 35.41 -8.25
CA GLY A 35 -0.19 34.34 -8.63
C GLY A 35 0.67 33.81 -7.48
N GLU A 36 0.43 34.27 -6.24
CA GLU A 36 1.12 33.79 -5.05
C GLU A 36 0.30 32.70 -4.37
N TRP A 37 0.92 31.54 -4.14
CA TRP A 37 0.23 30.40 -3.55
C TRP A 37 0.55 30.28 -2.06
N LYS A 38 -0.42 30.66 -1.22
CA LYS A 38 -0.31 30.55 0.25
C LYS A 38 -1.50 29.76 0.79
N ILE A 39 -1.26 28.47 1.08
CA ILE A 39 -2.24 27.59 1.72
C ILE A 39 -1.88 27.45 3.20
N LYS A 40 -2.88 27.46 4.07
CA LYS A 40 -2.73 27.10 5.47
C LYS A 40 -3.75 26.04 5.87
N LEU A 41 -3.35 25.15 6.79
CA LEU A 41 -4.31 24.27 7.44
C LEU A 41 -5.27 25.12 8.28
N PHE A 42 -6.55 25.07 7.94
CA PHE A 42 -7.62 25.72 8.70
C PHE A 42 -8.06 24.84 9.87
N GLY A 43 -8.12 23.53 9.65
CA GLY A 43 -8.47 22.55 10.68
C GLY A 43 -8.73 21.17 10.09
N THR A 44 -9.22 20.27 10.93
CA THR A 44 -9.66 18.93 10.51
C THR A 44 -11.15 18.76 10.77
N ALA A 45 -11.82 17.97 9.94
CA ALA A 45 -13.23 17.62 10.13
C ALA A 45 -13.46 16.14 9.79
N LEU A 46 -14.54 15.57 10.30
CA LEU A 46 -14.95 14.22 9.93
C LEU A 46 -15.59 14.23 8.54
N GLY A 47 -14.95 13.59 7.57
CA GLY A 47 -15.40 13.51 6.18
C GLY A 47 -15.63 12.07 5.73
N VAL A 48 -16.44 11.89 4.68
CA VAL A 48 -16.56 10.61 3.98
C VAL A 48 -15.28 10.38 3.18
N ILE A 49 -14.58 9.29 3.49
CA ILE A 49 -13.37 8.88 2.78
C ILE A 49 -13.81 8.07 1.57
N GLU A 50 -13.79 8.72 0.40
CA GLU A 50 -13.88 8.04 -0.88
C GLU A 50 -12.46 7.62 -1.31
N PRO A 51 -12.14 6.31 -1.37
CA PRO A 51 -10.80 5.81 -1.72
C PRO A 51 -10.33 6.19 -3.13
N THR A 52 -11.22 6.76 -3.95
CA THR A 52 -10.94 7.18 -5.32
C THR A 52 -10.51 8.65 -5.41
N TYR A 53 -10.83 9.50 -4.41
CA TYR A 53 -10.66 10.95 -4.48
C TYR A 53 -10.29 11.62 -3.14
N VAL A 54 -9.38 11.03 -2.36
CA VAL A 54 -8.66 11.84 -1.35
C VAL A 54 -7.63 12.70 -2.11
N GLN A 55 -8.14 13.78 -2.69
CA GLN A 55 -7.38 14.74 -3.48
C GLN A 55 -6.76 15.75 -2.52
N VAL A 56 -5.49 15.55 -2.15
CA VAL A 56 -4.68 16.61 -1.54
C VAL A 56 -4.34 17.59 -2.66
N GLY A 57 -5.12 18.67 -2.79
CA GLY A 57 -4.86 19.76 -3.71
C GLY A 57 -5.14 19.44 -5.19
N LYS A 58 -5.58 20.44 -5.93
CA LYS A 58 -5.82 20.38 -7.37
C LYS A 58 -4.52 20.03 -8.15
N ALA A 59 -4.23 18.75 -8.30
CA ALA A 59 -3.37 18.24 -9.35
C ALA A 59 -4.15 17.17 -10.11
N THR A 60 -4.41 17.43 -11.39
CA THR A 60 -4.91 16.44 -12.32
C THR A 60 -3.90 15.29 -12.37
N PHE A 61 -4.32 14.05 -12.08
CA PHE A 61 -3.48 12.84 -12.16
C PHE A 61 -2.81 12.65 -13.55
N GLU A 62 -3.18 13.40 -14.58
CA GLU A 62 -2.58 13.38 -15.91
C GLU A 62 -1.13 13.91 -15.98
N SER A 63 -0.59 14.58 -14.95
CA SER A 63 0.76 15.18 -15.00
C SER A 63 1.83 14.51 -14.15
N ILE A 64 1.50 13.50 -13.33
CA ILE A 64 2.47 12.84 -12.44
C ILE A 64 2.91 11.52 -13.07
N SER A 65 4.22 11.34 -13.21
CA SER A 65 4.80 10.10 -13.75
C SER A 65 4.65 8.92 -12.77
N ASP A 66 4.59 7.70 -13.30
CA ASP A 66 4.55 6.47 -12.48
C ASP A 66 5.79 6.36 -11.58
N GLU A 67 6.93 6.89 -12.03
CA GLU A 67 8.17 7.01 -11.27
C GLU A 67 8.02 7.94 -10.05
N GLU A 68 7.44 9.14 -10.22
CA GLU A 68 7.20 10.07 -9.11
C GLU A 68 6.26 9.46 -8.06
N ILE A 69 5.23 8.73 -8.49
CA ILE A 69 4.33 8.03 -7.56
C ILE A 69 5.08 6.95 -6.77
N LYS A 70 6.02 6.22 -7.40
CA LYS A 70 6.86 5.25 -6.67
C LYS A 70 7.75 5.95 -5.65
N GLU A 71 8.25 7.15 -5.94
CA GLU A 71 9.02 7.95 -4.98
C GLU A 71 8.17 8.35 -3.76
N GLU A 72 6.94 8.80 -4.00
CA GLU A 72 6.00 9.18 -2.94
C GLU A 72 5.63 8.00 -2.04
N ILE A 73 5.30 6.85 -2.66
CA ILE A 73 5.06 5.60 -1.93
C ILE A 73 6.29 5.25 -1.08
N ALA A 74 7.49 5.38 -1.65
CA ALA A 74 8.71 5.07 -0.95
C ALA A 74 8.96 5.99 0.25
N ASP A 75 8.72 7.30 0.11
CA ASP A 75 8.84 8.25 1.22
C ASP A 75 7.90 7.89 2.36
N TYR A 76 6.63 7.61 2.05
CA TYR A 76 5.66 7.24 3.06
C TYR A 76 6.01 5.92 3.76
N ILE A 77 6.44 4.91 3.02
CA ILE A 77 6.86 3.64 3.62
C ILE A 77 8.09 3.82 4.52
N ILE A 78 9.08 4.61 4.11
CA ILE A 78 10.29 4.86 4.90
C ILE A 78 9.94 5.63 6.19
N GLU A 79 9.01 6.57 6.13
CA GLU A 79 8.48 7.27 7.30
C GLU A 79 7.85 6.28 8.29
N GLN A 80 6.98 5.38 7.82
CA GLN A 80 6.39 4.32 8.65
C GLN A 80 7.46 3.38 9.26
N MET A 81 8.50 3.03 8.49
CA MET A 81 9.62 2.24 9.03
C MET A 81 10.36 2.94 10.16
N ASN A 82 10.52 4.27 10.07
CA ASN A 82 11.21 5.06 11.08
C ASN A 82 10.39 5.24 12.37
N GLU A 83 9.06 5.28 12.25
CA GLU A 83 8.13 5.33 13.39
C GLU A 83 8.09 3.99 14.15
N GLU A 84 8.15 2.87 13.43
CA GLU A 84 8.03 1.53 14.00
C GLU A 84 9.38 0.86 14.33
N LYS A 85 10.07 1.41 15.33
CA LYS A 85 11.35 0.85 15.80
C LYS A 85 11.25 -0.63 16.19
N ASP A 86 12.32 -1.36 15.89
CA ASP A 86 12.49 -2.79 16.15
C ASP A 86 11.46 -3.70 15.45
N THR A 87 10.88 -3.21 14.35
CA THR A 87 10.00 -3.98 13.46
C THR A 87 10.77 -4.45 12.23
N LEU A 88 10.68 -5.76 11.95
CA LEU A 88 11.29 -6.36 10.76
C LEU A 88 10.39 -6.10 9.54
N PHE A 89 10.84 -5.27 8.60
CA PHE A 89 10.14 -5.05 7.34
C PHE A 89 10.67 -5.98 6.26
N ILE A 90 9.79 -6.81 5.72
CA ILE A 90 10.08 -7.71 4.60
C ILE A 90 9.59 -7.02 3.32
N LEU A 91 10.51 -6.70 2.43
CA LEU A 91 10.23 -6.07 1.14
C LEU A 91 10.15 -7.14 0.06
N GLY A 92 8.94 -7.32 -0.50
CA GLY A 92 8.71 -8.22 -1.63
C GLY A 92 9.42 -7.78 -2.92
N SER A 93 9.10 -8.45 -4.01
CA SER A 93 9.65 -8.17 -5.34
C SER A 93 8.84 -7.09 -6.08
N GLY A 94 9.44 -6.49 -7.11
CA GLY A 94 8.80 -5.50 -7.99
C GLY A 94 9.49 -4.14 -8.00
N SER A 95 9.18 -3.33 -9.01
CA SER A 95 9.79 -2.01 -9.22
C SER A 95 9.49 -1.01 -8.11
N THR A 96 8.27 -1.01 -7.56
CA THR A 96 7.91 -0.14 -6.43
C THR A 96 8.74 -0.49 -5.18
N LEU A 97 8.90 -1.79 -4.89
CA LEU A 97 9.71 -2.25 -3.76
C LEU A 97 11.19 -1.99 -3.98
N TYR A 98 11.66 -2.08 -5.23
CA TYR A 98 13.01 -1.68 -5.62
C TYR A 98 13.25 -0.18 -5.37
N THR A 99 12.30 0.70 -5.71
CA THR A 99 12.40 2.14 -5.40
C THR A 99 12.52 2.39 -3.89
N ILE A 100 11.73 1.69 -3.07
CA ILE A 100 11.85 1.73 -1.59
C ILE A 100 13.26 1.33 -1.15
N GLY A 101 13.76 0.18 -1.62
CA GLY A 101 15.10 -0.29 -1.27
C GLY A 101 16.20 0.69 -1.70
N ARG A 102 16.11 1.24 -2.90
CA ARG A 102 17.05 2.25 -3.40
C ARG A 102 17.05 3.51 -2.54
N LYS A 103 15.88 4.03 -2.12
CA LYS A 103 15.80 5.20 -1.22
C LYS A 103 16.34 4.93 0.18
N LEU A 104 16.18 3.71 0.68
CA LEU A 104 16.81 3.26 1.92
C LEU A 104 18.34 3.11 1.82
N GLY A 105 18.92 3.22 0.61
CA GLY A 105 20.34 2.99 0.38
C GLY A 105 20.74 1.52 0.50
N ILE A 106 19.80 0.58 0.30
CA ILE A 106 20.08 -0.85 0.33
C ILE A 106 20.19 -1.42 -1.09
N ASP A 107 21.06 -2.42 -1.24
CA ASP A 107 21.28 -3.12 -2.51
C ASP A 107 20.20 -4.19 -2.74
N LYS A 108 18.99 -3.72 -3.08
CA LYS A 108 17.82 -4.54 -3.41
C LYS A 108 17.74 -4.83 -4.90
N THR A 109 17.29 -6.04 -5.26
CA THR A 109 17.00 -6.41 -6.66
C THR A 109 15.49 -6.37 -6.95
N LEU A 110 15.12 -6.38 -8.23
CA LEU A 110 13.70 -6.42 -8.66
C LEU A 110 12.98 -7.73 -8.29
N LEU A 111 13.72 -8.83 -8.17
CA LEU A 111 13.15 -10.17 -7.96
C LEU A 111 13.29 -10.67 -6.52
N GLY A 112 14.28 -10.14 -5.78
CA GLY A 112 14.59 -10.61 -4.44
C GLY A 112 13.59 -10.15 -3.39
N ILE A 113 13.47 -10.94 -2.33
CA ILE A 113 12.78 -10.58 -1.09
C ILE A 113 13.83 -10.25 -0.04
N ASP A 114 13.78 -9.03 0.49
CA ASP A 114 14.79 -8.53 1.41
C ASP A 114 14.17 -8.20 2.76
N ALA A 115 14.96 -8.24 3.83
CA ALA A 115 14.54 -7.87 5.16
C ALA A 115 15.31 -6.66 5.65
N VAL A 116 14.59 -5.69 6.19
CA VAL A 116 15.09 -4.42 6.71
C VAL A 116 14.69 -4.30 8.18
N LEU A 117 15.62 -3.86 9.01
CA LEU A 117 15.38 -3.57 10.42
C LEU A 117 16.06 -2.25 10.77
N ASN A 118 15.30 -1.31 11.35
CA ASN A 118 15.81 0.02 11.74
C ASN A 118 16.57 0.72 10.58
N GLY A 119 15.98 0.69 9.38
CA GLY A 119 16.53 1.28 8.16
C GLY A 119 17.73 0.55 7.55
N LYS A 120 18.14 -0.61 8.08
CA LYS A 120 19.30 -1.37 7.58
C LYS A 120 18.91 -2.72 7.01
N LEU A 121 19.57 -3.13 5.93
CA LEU A 121 19.44 -4.46 5.36
C LEU A 121 19.97 -5.51 6.34
N VAL A 122 19.11 -6.44 6.77
CA VAL A 122 19.44 -7.56 7.66
C VAL A 122 19.29 -8.92 6.99
N GLY A 123 18.73 -8.96 5.78
CA GLY A 123 18.70 -10.13 4.92
C GLY A 123 18.48 -9.73 3.47
N LYS A 124 19.26 -10.32 2.57
CA LYS A 124 19.19 -10.07 1.13
C LYS A 124 18.77 -11.33 0.40
N ASP A 125 17.89 -11.18 -0.59
CA ASP A 125 17.42 -12.26 -1.47
C ASP A 125 17.06 -13.55 -0.71
N LEU A 126 16.20 -13.38 0.29
CA LEU A 126 15.85 -14.41 1.26
C LEU A 126 14.95 -15.46 0.63
N ASN A 127 15.29 -16.72 0.87
CA ASN A 127 14.37 -17.83 0.69
C ASN A 127 13.47 -18.03 1.93
N GLU A 128 12.52 -18.95 1.84
CA GLU A 128 11.61 -19.30 2.93
C GLU A 128 12.36 -19.56 4.26
N LYS A 129 13.40 -20.38 4.22
CA LYS A 129 14.20 -20.70 5.42
C LYS A 129 14.84 -19.46 6.04
N GLY A 130 15.36 -18.54 5.20
CA GLY A 130 15.91 -17.27 5.64
C GLY A 130 14.87 -16.37 6.30
N LEU A 131 13.68 -16.26 5.68
CA LEU A 131 12.55 -15.50 6.22
C LEU A 131 12.09 -16.06 7.57
N LEU A 132 11.85 -17.37 7.66
CA LEU A 132 11.44 -18.04 8.91
C LEU A 132 12.49 -17.86 10.02
N SER A 133 13.78 -17.93 9.69
CA SER A 133 14.88 -17.70 10.64
C SER A 133 14.83 -16.29 11.23
N LEU A 134 14.62 -15.26 10.42
CA LEU A 134 14.47 -13.88 10.90
C LEU A 134 13.18 -13.70 11.70
N LEU A 135 12.06 -14.24 11.22
CA LEU A 135 10.76 -14.19 11.91
C LEU A 135 10.78 -14.90 13.28
N ASN A 136 11.65 -15.89 13.47
CA ASN A 136 11.84 -16.52 14.77
C ASN A 136 12.69 -15.67 15.73
N LYS A 137 13.54 -14.78 15.21
CA LYS A 137 14.38 -13.88 16.01
C LYS A 137 13.68 -12.57 16.37
N HIS A 138 12.74 -12.13 15.55
CA HIS A 138 12.07 -10.85 15.69
C HIS A 138 10.57 -11.03 15.93
N ARG A 139 10.04 -10.47 17.02
CA ARG A 139 8.62 -10.63 17.39
C ARG A 139 7.66 -9.81 16.55
N LYS A 140 8.13 -8.69 15.98
CA LYS A 140 7.34 -7.79 15.13
C LYS A 140 7.86 -7.86 13.71
N ALA A 141 6.97 -8.13 12.76
CA ALA A 141 7.32 -8.13 11.35
C ALA A 141 6.15 -7.62 10.52
N LYS A 142 6.48 -6.92 9.43
CA LYS A 142 5.54 -6.47 8.41
C LYS A 142 6.01 -6.89 7.02
N LEU A 143 5.08 -7.20 6.14
CA LEU A 143 5.34 -7.63 4.77
C LEU A 143 4.81 -6.59 3.81
N ILE A 144 5.68 -6.03 2.97
CA ILE A 144 5.31 -5.05 1.96
C ILE A 144 5.30 -5.73 0.60
N LEU A 145 4.15 -5.74 -0.06
CA LEU A 145 3.92 -6.37 -1.35
C LEU A 145 3.42 -5.36 -2.37
N SER A 146 3.65 -5.66 -3.65
CA SER A 146 3.01 -4.96 -4.76
C SER A 146 2.42 -5.99 -5.72
N PRO A 147 1.28 -5.69 -6.39
CA PRO A 147 0.72 -6.58 -7.38
C PRO A 147 1.72 -6.91 -8.50
N ILE A 148 1.91 -8.20 -8.75
CA ILE A 148 2.84 -8.72 -9.75
C ILE A 148 2.09 -8.97 -11.06
N GLY A 149 2.66 -8.48 -12.16
CA GLY A 149 2.08 -8.58 -13.49
C GLY A 149 0.74 -7.84 -13.65
N ALA A 150 0.06 -8.09 -14.77
CA ALA A 150 -1.27 -7.53 -15.06
C ALA A 150 -2.42 -8.33 -14.41
N GLN A 151 -2.12 -9.42 -13.70
CA GLN A 151 -3.12 -10.30 -13.10
C GLN A 151 -3.51 -9.89 -11.67
N GLY A 152 -2.74 -9.00 -11.03
CA GLY A 152 -3.07 -8.47 -9.71
C GLY A 152 -2.67 -9.36 -8.52
N PHE A 153 -1.87 -10.41 -8.72
CA PHE A 153 -1.44 -11.29 -7.63
C PHE A 153 -0.46 -10.59 -6.69
N ILE A 154 -0.74 -10.61 -5.39
CA ILE A 154 0.22 -10.19 -4.35
C ILE A 154 0.89 -11.41 -3.68
N LEU A 155 0.23 -12.56 -3.69
CA LEU A 155 0.70 -13.84 -3.16
C LEU A 155 0.30 -14.95 -4.14
N GLY A 156 1.24 -15.85 -4.46
CA GLY A 156 0.99 -17.01 -5.32
C GLY A 156 1.78 -17.04 -6.64
N ARG A 157 1.41 -18.00 -7.51
CA ARG A 157 1.91 -18.22 -8.89
C ARG A 157 3.44 -18.17 -9.07
N GLY A 158 4.20 -18.77 -8.15
CA GLY A 158 5.65 -18.98 -8.29
C GLY A 158 6.53 -18.25 -7.28
N ASN A 159 5.95 -17.46 -6.36
CA ASN A 159 6.69 -16.86 -5.25
C ASN A 159 6.81 -17.82 -4.06
N SER A 160 7.61 -18.88 -4.22
CA SER A 160 7.79 -19.95 -3.21
C SER A 160 8.45 -19.47 -1.90
N GLN A 161 8.98 -18.24 -1.86
CA GLN A 161 9.65 -17.69 -0.69
C GLN A 161 8.63 -17.29 0.39
N LEU A 162 7.43 -16.86 -0.01
CA LEU A 162 6.34 -16.43 0.88
C LEU A 162 5.35 -17.57 1.11
N SER A 163 5.82 -18.63 1.79
CA SER A 163 4.98 -19.79 2.10
C SER A 163 3.85 -19.46 3.09
N PRO A 164 2.82 -20.32 3.19
CA PRO A 164 1.77 -20.18 4.20
C PRO A 164 2.31 -20.05 5.63
N GLU A 165 3.43 -20.71 5.96
CA GLU A 165 4.04 -20.61 7.29
C GLU A 165 4.61 -19.20 7.52
N VAL A 166 5.31 -18.64 6.53
CA VAL A 166 5.84 -17.26 6.58
C VAL A 166 4.69 -16.27 6.77
N ILE A 167 3.62 -16.39 5.98
CA ILE A 167 2.47 -15.49 6.06
C ILE A 167 1.77 -15.58 7.42
N ARG A 168 1.60 -16.79 7.98
CA ARG A 168 1.01 -16.96 9.32
C ARG A 168 1.86 -16.33 10.43
N LYS A 169 3.20 -16.45 10.35
CA LYS A 169 4.11 -15.84 11.32
C LYS A 169 4.07 -14.30 11.28
N ILE A 170 3.93 -13.74 10.09
CA ILE A 170 3.78 -12.29 9.91
C ILE A 170 2.39 -11.84 10.38
N GLY A 171 1.35 -12.60 10.03
CA GLY A 171 -0.04 -12.25 10.30
C GLY A 171 -0.62 -11.34 9.21
N LEU A 172 -1.89 -11.56 8.85
CA LEU A 172 -2.51 -10.88 7.71
C LEU A 172 -2.64 -9.37 7.92
N ASP A 173 -2.82 -8.92 9.18
CA ASP A 173 -2.95 -7.50 9.51
C ASP A 173 -1.61 -6.74 9.38
N ASN A 174 -0.50 -7.46 9.25
CA ASN A 174 0.83 -6.91 9.06
C ASN A 174 1.28 -6.94 7.59
N ILE A 175 0.36 -7.21 6.66
CA ILE A 175 0.60 -7.13 5.22
C ILE A 175 0.21 -5.75 4.72
N ILE A 176 1.18 -5.03 4.18
CA ILE A 176 1.01 -3.73 3.54
C ILE A 176 1.10 -3.95 2.02
N VAL A 177 0.10 -3.48 1.29
CA VAL A 177 0.12 -3.52 -0.18
C VAL A 177 0.38 -2.12 -0.72
N VAL A 178 1.30 -2.00 -1.67
CA VAL A 178 1.63 -0.76 -2.36
C VAL A 178 1.48 -0.92 -3.87
N ALA A 179 0.89 0.05 -4.55
CA ALA A 179 0.75 0.02 -6.01
C ALA A 179 0.51 1.42 -6.55
N THR A 180 1.05 1.75 -7.73
CA THR A 180 0.69 3.01 -8.37
C THR A 180 -0.76 2.98 -8.87
N PRO A 181 -1.45 4.12 -8.98
CA PRO A 181 -2.78 4.21 -9.57
C PRO A 181 -2.84 3.57 -10.97
N SER A 182 -1.83 3.79 -11.79
CA SER A 182 -1.69 3.19 -13.13
C SER A 182 -1.66 1.66 -13.08
N LYS A 183 -0.93 1.08 -12.12
CA LYS A 183 -0.92 -0.37 -11.87
C LYS A 183 -2.32 -0.86 -11.53
N LEU A 184 -2.99 -0.20 -10.59
CA LEU A 184 -4.33 -0.58 -10.13
C LEU A 184 -5.42 -0.41 -11.19
N ALA A 185 -5.30 0.56 -12.09
CA ALA A 185 -6.23 0.72 -13.21
C ALA A 185 -6.23 -0.51 -14.13
N SER A 186 -5.09 -1.18 -14.27
CA SER A 186 -4.96 -2.43 -15.04
C SER A 186 -5.27 -3.70 -14.23
N THR A 187 -5.36 -3.60 -12.90
CA THR A 187 -5.60 -4.74 -12.00
C THR A 187 -6.84 -4.49 -11.13
N PRO A 188 -8.06 -4.81 -11.62
CA PRO A 188 -9.31 -4.49 -10.92
C PRO A 188 -9.49 -5.22 -9.59
N PHE A 189 -8.70 -6.28 -9.34
CA PHE A 189 -8.74 -7.07 -8.11
C PHE A 189 -7.33 -7.36 -7.61
N ILE A 190 -7.18 -7.41 -6.29
CA ILE A 190 -5.98 -7.98 -5.65
C ILE A 190 -6.21 -9.48 -5.51
N ARG A 191 -5.34 -10.27 -6.14
CA ARG A 191 -5.44 -11.73 -6.12
C ARG A 191 -4.52 -12.35 -5.08
N VAL A 192 -5.05 -13.34 -4.39
CA VAL A 192 -4.33 -14.15 -3.41
C VAL A 192 -4.54 -15.62 -3.73
N ASP A 193 -3.43 -16.34 -3.86
CA ASP A 193 -3.37 -17.80 -3.94
C ASP A 193 -2.16 -18.25 -3.12
N THR A 194 -2.39 -18.62 -1.86
CA THR A 194 -1.30 -19.03 -0.96
C THR A 194 -0.96 -20.51 -1.11
N GLY A 195 -1.71 -21.27 -1.91
CA GLY A 195 -1.65 -22.74 -1.95
C GLY A 195 -2.17 -23.43 -0.69
N ASP A 196 -2.64 -22.67 0.31
CA ASP A 196 -3.24 -23.19 1.55
C ASP A 196 -4.67 -22.70 1.70
N ARG A 197 -5.62 -23.63 1.61
CA ARG A 197 -7.06 -23.34 1.64
C ARG A 197 -7.53 -22.62 2.90
N ASN A 198 -6.92 -22.89 4.05
CA ASN A 198 -7.32 -22.25 5.29
C ASN A 198 -6.84 -20.79 5.33
N LEU A 199 -5.64 -20.54 4.84
CA LEU A 199 -5.10 -19.19 4.70
C LEU A 199 -5.85 -18.38 3.64
N ASP A 200 -6.13 -18.99 2.48
CA ASP A 200 -6.95 -18.40 1.42
C ASP A 200 -8.34 -17.99 1.93
N LYS A 201 -8.99 -18.81 2.76
CA LYS A 201 -10.25 -18.45 3.43
C LYS A 201 -10.13 -17.26 4.38
N LEU A 202 -9.00 -17.09 5.06
CA LEU A 202 -8.78 -15.92 5.92
C LEU A 202 -8.66 -14.63 5.09
N PHE A 203 -8.00 -14.68 3.93
CA PHE A 203 -7.98 -13.57 3.00
C PHE A 203 -9.37 -13.27 2.43
N ALA A 204 -10.13 -14.32 2.07
CA ALA A 204 -11.49 -14.16 1.57
C ALA A 204 -12.40 -13.45 2.57
N LYS A 205 -12.28 -13.81 3.86
CA LYS A 205 -13.03 -13.16 4.96
C LYS A 205 -12.70 -11.69 5.16
N LYS A 206 -11.53 -11.20 4.71
CA LYS A 206 -11.22 -9.77 4.76
C LYS A 206 -12.01 -8.97 3.73
N GLU A 207 -12.44 -9.60 2.64
CA GLU A 207 -13.17 -9.03 1.47
C GLU A 207 -12.42 -7.93 0.70
N GLN A 208 -11.66 -7.09 1.40
CA GLN A 208 -10.98 -5.92 0.90
C GLN A 208 -9.63 -5.72 1.60
N ILE A 209 -8.73 -5.01 0.91
CA ILE A 209 -7.41 -4.63 1.41
C ILE A 209 -7.13 -3.16 1.11
N ILE A 210 -6.44 -2.50 2.04
CA ILE A 210 -5.97 -1.13 1.85
C ILE A 210 -4.66 -1.20 1.07
N VAL A 211 -4.60 -0.45 -0.04
CA VAL A 211 -3.42 -0.31 -0.89
C VAL A 211 -2.93 1.13 -0.80
N ILE A 212 -1.65 1.32 -0.49
CA ILE A 212 -1.00 2.63 -0.54
C ILE A 212 -0.70 2.95 -2.01
N ILE A 213 -1.17 4.12 -2.46
CA ILE A 213 -1.10 4.55 -3.86
C ILE A 213 -0.31 5.84 -4.10
N GLY A 214 0.26 6.41 -3.04
CA GLY A 214 1.03 7.66 -3.04
C GLY A 214 1.40 8.04 -1.61
N TYR A 215 1.91 9.26 -1.42
CA TYR A 215 2.30 9.72 -0.09
C TYR A 215 1.06 9.98 0.78
N ARG A 216 0.86 9.17 1.83
CA ARG A 216 -0.35 9.19 2.69
C ARG A 216 -1.67 9.01 1.90
N LEU A 217 -1.60 8.50 0.68
CA LEU A 217 -2.75 8.20 -0.16
C LEU A 217 -3.01 6.70 -0.18
N MET A 218 -4.26 6.31 0.04
CA MET A 218 -4.66 4.91 0.11
C MET A 218 -5.96 4.66 -0.64
N LYS A 219 -6.08 3.45 -1.21
CA LYS A 219 -7.25 2.97 -1.92
C LYS A 219 -7.66 1.60 -1.41
N VAL A 220 -8.95 1.43 -1.15
CA VAL A 220 -9.53 0.13 -0.78
C VAL A 220 -9.81 -0.67 -2.04
N ILE A 221 -9.28 -1.89 -2.12
CA ILE A 221 -9.44 -2.79 -3.27
C ILE A 221 -10.01 -4.13 -2.80
N LYS A 222 -10.93 -4.70 -3.58
CA LYS A 222 -11.49 -6.04 -3.31
C LYS A 222 -10.43 -7.13 -3.47
N ILE A 223 -10.43 -8.08 -2.53
CA ILE A 223 -9.61 -9.28 -2.60
C ILE A 223 -10.37 -10.35 -3.39
N GLN A 224 -9.70 -10.95 -4.36
CA GLN A 224 -10.17 -12.13 -5.06
C GLN A 224 -9.28 -13.32 -4.69
N VAL A 225 -9.92 -14.42 -4.26
CA VAL A 225 -9.23 -15.66 -3.88
C VAL A 225 -9.65 -16.75 -4.87
N ASP A 226 -8.70 -17.28 -5.62
CA ASP A 226 -8.99 -18.17 -6.75
C ASP A 226 -9.30 -19.63 -6.32
N ASN A 227 -9.09 -20.01 -5.04
CA ASN A 227 -9.18 -21.41 -4.54
C ASN A 227 -10.42 -21.74 -3.67
N ILE A 228 -11.53 -21.01 -3.79
CA ILE A 228 -12.75 -21.30 -3.01
C ILE A 228 -13.76 -22.10 -3.87
N ILE A 229 -13.50 -23.39 -4.08
CA ILE A 229 -14.49 -24.37 -4.55
C ILE A 229 -14.40 -25.62 -3.68
#